data_AF-A0A7D9AS27-F1
#
_entry.id   AF-A0A7D9AS27-F1
#
_cell.length_a   1.000
_cell.length_b   1.000
_cell.length_c   1.000
_cell.angle_alpha   90.00
_cell.angle_beta   90.00
_cell.angle_gamma   90.00
#
_symmetry.space_group_name_H-M   'P 1'
#
loop_
_entity.id
_entity.type
_entity.pdbx_description
1 polymer ?
#
loop_
_entity_poly.entity_id
_entity_poly.type
_entity_poly.pdbx_seq_one_letter_code
_entity_poly.pdbx_strand_id
1 'polypeptide(L)' 'MQDLKSTAESILNGPVEGYDRETYVAGMSLLIDEVTAVESTAEKEGLDAGKIAAQKLGSMMRKYHNKLGVD' A
#
# COMPACT_ATOMS: atom_id res chain seq x y z
N MET A 1 3.78 7.33 9.93
CA MET A 1 3.66 6.17 9.00
C MET A 1 2.83 5.04 9.59
N GLN A 2 2.79 4.85 10.93
CA GLN A 2 1.88 3.90 11.59
C GLN A 2 0.41 3.99 11.13
N ASP A 3 -0.09 5.18 10.84
CA ASP A 3 -1.48 5.37 10.39
C ASP A 3 -1.79 4.71 9.04
N LEU A 4 -0.82 4.61 8.12
CA LEU A 4 -1.07 4.06 6.78
C LEU A 4 -1.23 2.53 6.83
N LYS A 5 -0.36 1.86 7.59
CA LYS A 5 -0.44 0.41 7.79
C LYS A 5 -1.70 0.03 8.56
N SER A 6 -2.01 0.75 9.63
CA SER A 6 -3.23 0.51 10.41
C SER A 6 -4.51 0.76 9.60
N THR A 7 -4.53 1.81 8.76
CA THR A 7 -5.64 2.07 7.84
C THR A 7 -5.78 0.94 6.81
N ALA A 8 -4.66 0.47 6.25
CA ALA A 8 -4.66 -0.64 5.28
C ALA A 8 -5.19 -1.95 5.89
N GLU A 9 -4.75 -2.28 7.10
CA GLU A 9 -5.21 -3.46 7.84
C GLU A 9 -6.70 -3.36 8.21
N SER A 10 -7.18 -2.18 8.61
CA SER A 10 -8.59 -1.97 8.93
C SER A 10 -9.49 -2.12 7.70
N ILE A 11 -9.01 -1.65 6.54
CA ILE A 11 -9.71 -1.76 5.26
C ILE A 11 -9.80 -3.23 4.80
N LEU A 12 -8.72 -4.00 4.95
CA LEU A 12 -8.68 -5.44 4.63
C LEU A 12 -9.70 -6.26 5.43
N ASN A 13 -9.93 -5.87 6.68
CA ASN A 13 -10.86 -6.55 7.58
C ASN A 13 -12.32 -6.07 7.42
N GLY A 14 -12.58 -5.05 6.59
CA GLY A 14 -13.92 -4.52 6.33
C GLY A 14 -14.72 -5.33 5.30
N PRO A 15 -16.06 -5.18 5.28
CA PRO A 15 -16.89 -5.77 4.24
C PRO A 15 -16.61 -5.09 2.89
N VAL A 16 -16.16 -5.87 1.91
CA VAL A 16 -15.88 -5.38 0.54
C VAL A 16 -17.18 -5.45 -0.27
N GLU A 17 -17.91 -4.35 -0.36
CA GLU A 17 -19.08 -4.24 -1.25
C GLU A 17 -18.65 -3.78 -2.65
N GLY A 18 -19.05 -4.52 -3.69
CA GLY A 18 -19.05 -4.07 -5.09
C GLY A 18 -17.80 -4.31 -5.94
N TYR A 19 -16.64 -4.62 -5.35
CA TYR A 19 -15.42 -4.97 -6.10
C TYR A 19 -15.06 -6.45 -5.96
N ASP A 20 -14.34 -7.00 -6.94
CA ASP A 20 -13.74 -8.34 -6.86
C ASP A 20 -12.84 -8.42 -5.62
N ARG A 21 -13.37 -9.04 -4.56
CA ARG A 21 -12.78 -9.06 -3.22
C ARG A 21 -11.36 -9.61 -3.23
N GLU A 22 -11.09 -10.56 -4.12
CA GLU A 22 -9.77 -11.16 -4.27
C GLU A 22 -8.75 -10.13 -4.80
N THR A 23 -9.10 -9.38 -5.84
CA THR A 23 -8.28 -8.28 -6.37
C THR A 23 -8.05 -7.17 -5.33
N TYR A 24 -9.09 -6.85 -4.55
CA TYR A 24 -9.01 -5.83 -3.51
C TYR A 24 -8.07 -6.24 -2.36
N VAL A 25 -8.27 -7.45 -1.83
CA VAL A 25 -7.43 -8.03 -0.77
C VAL A 25 -5.98 -8.15 -1.24
N ALA A 26 -5.75 -8.65 -2.45
CA ALA A 26 -4.40 -8.77 -3.01
C ALA A 26 -3.70 -7.41 -3.16
N GLY A 27 -4.41 -6.39 -3.63
CA GLY A 27 -3.89 -5.02 -3.73
C GLY A 27 -3.53 -4.42 -2.37
N MET A 28 -4.35 -4.67 -1.35
CA MET A 28 -4.12 -4.18 0.00
C MET A 28 -2.98 -4.92 0.72
N SER A 29 -2.86 -6.24 0.56
CA SER A 29 -1.73 -7.01 1.11
C SER A 29 -0.40 -6.54 0.52
N LEU A 30 -0.34 -6.37 -0.81
CA LEU A 30 0.83 -5.79 -1.47
C LEU A 30 1.19 -4.41 -0.93
N LEU A 31 0.18 -3.62 -0.53
CA LEU A 31 0.40 -2.32 0.05
C LEU A 31 1.12 -2.38 1.40
N ILE A 32 0.65 -3.28 2.27
CA ILE A 32 1.19 -3.44 3.63
C ILE A 32 2.63 -3.95 3.55
N ASP A 33 2.89 -4.91 2.68
CA ASP A 33 4.23 -5.46 2.45
C ASP A 33 5.19 -4.37 1.99
N GLU A 34 4.76 -3.54 1.04
CA GLU A 34 5.61 -2.53 0.46
C GLU A 34 5.83 -1.32 1.40
N VAL A 35 4.83 -0.96 2.24
CA VAL A 35 5.04 0.00 3.34
C VAL A 35 6.06 -0.53 4.34
N THR A 36 5.97 -1.82 4.70
CA THR A 36 6.94 -2.46 5.60
C THR A 36 8.34 -2.48 4.98
N ALA A 37 8.44 -2.69 3.65
CA ALA A 37 9.71 -2.61 2.93
C ALA A 37 10.29 -1.19 2.94
N VAL A 38 9.47 -0.15 2.72
CA VAL A 38 9.89 1.26 2.82
C VAL A 38 10.45 1.58 4.21
N GLU A 39 9.75 1.16 5.27
CA GLU A 39 10.20 1.35 6.65
C GLU A 39 11.52 0.63 6.91
N SER A 40 11.63 -0.64 6.51
CA SER A 40 12.87 -1.42 6.71
C SER A 40 14.05 -0.85 5.92
N THR A 41 13.83 -0.38 4.69
CA THR A 41 14.86 0.28 3.88
C THR A 41 15.26 1.62 4.48
N ALA A 42 14.31 2.42 4.97
CA ALA A 42 14.61 3.69 5.63
C ALA A 42 15.44 3.49 6.91
N GLU A 43 15.15 2.45 7.69
CA GLU A 43 15.88 2.10 8.91
C GLU A 43 17.30 1.57 8.62
N LYS A 44 17.48 0.77 7.56
CA LYS A 44 18.75 0.11 7.23
C LYS A 44 19.69 0.94 6.36
N GLU A 45 19.15 1.60 5.35
CA GLU A 45 19.90 2.28 4.28
C GLU A 45 19.80 3.80 4.37
N GLY A 46 18.95 4.31 5.27
CA GLY A 46 18.78 5.73 5.52
C GLY A 46 17.61 6.36 4.77
N LEU A 47 17.34 7.61 5.13
CA LEU A 47 16.10 8.31 4.78
C LEU A 47 15.89 8.52 3.28
N ASP A 48 16.97 8.66 2.51
CA ASP A 48 16.91 8.86 1.05
C ASP A 48 16.51 7.57 0.31
N ALA A 49 17.01 6.41 0.76
CA ALA A 49 16.59 5.12 0.22
C ALA A 49 15.10 4.85 0.53
N GLY A 50 14.67 5.19 1.75
CA GLY A 50 13.26 5.16 2.14
C GLY A 50 12.35 6.05 1.28
N LYS A 51 12.80 7.27 0.94
CA LYS A 51 12.05 8.16 0.03
C LYS A 51 11.87 7.58 -1.37
N ILE A 52 12.91 6.95 -1.93
CA ILE A 52 12.83 6.31 -3.26
C ILE A 52 11.84 5.14 -3.24
N ALA A 53 11.87 4.33 -2.18
CA ALA A 53 10.92 3.24 -1.99
C ALA A 53 9.47 3.77 -1.85
N ALA A 54 9.27 4.86 -1.10
CA ALA A 54 7.95 5.49 -0.95
C ALA A 54 7.40 6.06 -2.27
N GLN A 55 8.26 6.60 -3.13
CA GLN A 55 7.85 7.06 -4.48
C GLN A 55 7.39 5.90 -5.38
N LYS A 56 8.02 4.73 -5.27
CA LYS A 56 7.57 3.51 -5.97
C LYS A 56 6.20 3.06 -5.44
N LEU A 57 6.00 3.07 -4.13
CA LEU A 57 4.71 2.78 -3.50
C LEU A 57 3.59 3.70 -4.04
N GLY A 58 3.82 5.01 -4.07
CA GLY A 58 2.85 5.98 -4.60
C GLY A 58 2.55 5.82 -6.10
N SER A 59 3.48 5.24 -6.87
CA SER A 59 3.27 4.92 -8.28
C SER A 59 2.45 3.64 -8.47
N MET A 60 2.63 2.63 -7.61
CA MET A 60 1.79 1.43 -7.60
C MET A 60 0.35 1.76 -7.20
N MET A 61 0.17 2.58 -6.15
CA MET A 61 -1.13 3.06 -5.70
C MET A 61 -1.95 3.68 -6.84
N ARG A 62 -1.34 4.61 -7.60
CA ARG A 62 -2.00 5.22 -8.76
C ARG A 62 -2.40 4.22 -9.83
N LYS A 63 -1.57 3.19 -10.08
CA LYS A 63 -1.93 2.14 -11.05
C LYS A 63 -3.12 1.31 -10.57
N TYR A 64 -3.20 1.01 -9.28
CA TYR A 64 -4.34 0.28 -8.71
C TYR A 64 -5.61 1.14 -8.69
N HIS A 65 -5.53 2.41 -8.28
CA HIS A 65 -6.64 3.36 -8.38
C HIS A 65 -7.22 3.44 -9.79
N ASN A 66 -6.36 3.61 -10.80
CA ASN A 66 -6.78 3.64 -12.21
C ASN A 66 -7.42 2.32 -12.66
N LYS A 67 -6.92 1.16 -12.19
CA LYS A 67 -7.51 -0.15 -12.51
C LYS A 67 -8.86 -0.38 -11.83
N LEU A 68 -9.06 0.20 -10.65
CA LEU A 68 -10.32 0.11 -9.92
C LEU A 68 -11.33 1.16 -10.38
N GLY A 69 -10.96 2.09 -11.28
CA GLY A 69 -11.85 3.14 -11.77
C GLY A 69 -12.22 4.17 -10.70
N VAL A 70 -11.40 4.29 -9.66
CA VAL A 70 -11.55 5.28 -8.58
C VAL A 70 -10.74 6.51 -9.00
N ASP A 71 -11.42 7.47 -9.63
CA ASP A 71 -10.87 8.80 -9.99
C ASP A 71 -11.12 9.79 -8.84
#